data_AF-A0A7S3V332-F1
#
_entry.id   AF-A0A7S3V332-F1
#
_cell.length_a   1.000
_cell.length_b   1.000
_cell.length_c   1.000
_cell.angle_alpha   90.00
_cell.angle_beta   90.00
_cell.angle_gamma   90.00
#
_symmetry.space_group_name_H-M   'P 1'
#
loop_
_entity.id
_entity.type
_entity.pdbx_description
1 polymer ?
#
loop_
_entity_poly.entity_id
_entity_poly.type
_entity_poly.pdbx_seq_one_letter_code
_entity_poly.pdbx_strand_id
1 'polypeptide(L)'
;QDVQVDLLQVSVDLDRTVTLPRFWEKGVGSGNAELTTRMDWREHLKMAHSELGFRYVRYHGIFNDRYMYFNAPLNNENPCYFNAISTYSYLLSIGVKPIIELSFTPSPVNS
;
A
#
# COMPACT_ATOMS: atom_id res chain seq x y z
N GLN A 1 34.09 1.82 36.77
CA GLN A 1 33.07 0.88 37.27
C GLN A 1 32.68 0.03 36.08
N ASP A 2 33.04 -1.25 36.09
CA ASP A 2 32.71 -2.18 35.01
C ASP A 2 31.23 -2.50 35.02
N VAL A 3 30.55 -2.31 33.88
CA VAL A 3 29.16 -2.68 33.69
C VAL A 3 29.12 -4.20 33.48
N GLN A 4 28.56 -4.94 34.44
CA GLN A 4 28.21 -6.34 34.20
C GLN A 4 27.06 -6.40 33.20
N VAL A 5 27.31 -7.04 32.06
CA VAL A 5 26.29 -7.37 31.07
C VAL A 5 25.90 -8.82 31.31
N ASP A 6 24.68 -9.04 31.82
CA ASP A 6 24.11 -10.38 31.91
C ASP A 6 23.82 -10.90 30.51
N LEU A 7 24.38 -12.07 30.19
CA LEU A 7 24.21 -12.71 28.89
C LEU A 7 22.95 -13.56 28.90
N LEU A 8 21.99 -13.24 28.02
CA LEU A 8 20.84 -14.10 27.77
C LEU A 8 21.29 -15.35 27.00
N GLN A 9 21.16 -16.53 27.60
CA GLN A 9 21.33 -17.81 26.91
C GLN A 9 20.01 -18.27 26.30
N VAL A 10 20.05 -18.66 25.02
CA VAL A 10 18.89 -19.18 24.26
C VAL A 10 19.26 -20.55 23.68
N SER A 11 18.45 -21.57 23.94
CA SER A 11 18.57 -22.91 23.36
C SER A 11 17.37 -23.21 22.47
N VAL A 12 17.60 -23.82 21.30
CA VAL A 12 16.55 -24.19 20.34
C VAL A 12 16.59 -25.70 20.11
N ASP A 13 15.44 -26.36 20.23
CA ASP A 13 15.25 -27.79 19.92
C ASP A 13 14.75 -27.92 18.47
N LEU A 14 15.54 -28.56 17.61
CA LEU A 14 15.24 -28.71 16.18
C LEU A 14 14.17 -29.76 15.89
N ASP A 15 13.89 -30.66 16.83
CA ASP A 15 12.87 -31.71 16.67
C ASP A 15 11.46 -31.21 17.03
N ARG A 16 11.35 -30.00 17.60
CA ARG A 16 10.07 -29.35 17.92
C ARG A 16 9.75 -28.24 16.92
N THR A 17 8.77 -28.49 16.06
CA THR A 17 8.32 -27.51 15.07
C THR A 17 6.89 -27.03 15.33
N VAL A 18 6.62 -25.77 14.98
CA VAL A 18 5.29 -25.17 14.97
C VAL A 18 5.09 -24.42 13.66
N THR A 19 3.85 -24.37 13.15
CA THR A 19 3.55 -23.55 11.98
C THR A 19 3.69 -22.08 12.33
N LEU A 20 4.50 -21.35 11.56
CA LEU A 20 4.68 -19.92 11.71
C LEU A 20 3.95 -19.17 10.59
N PRO A 21 2.70 -18.70 10.82
CA PRO A 21 1.97 -17.96 9.80
C PRO A 21 2.65 -16.63 9.51
N ARG A 22 3.00 -16.38 8.24
CA ARG A 22 3.66 -15.15 7.78
C ARG A 22 2.66 -13.99 7.60
N PHE A 23 1.98 -13.62 8.69
CA PHE A 23 0.97 -12.55 8.65
C PHE A 23 1.57 -11.18 8.36
N TRP A 24 2.83 -10.94 8.73
CA TRP A 24 3.55 -9.69 8.49
C TRP A 24 3.80 -9.42 6.99
N GLU A 25 3.83 -10.45 6.15
CA GLU A 25 3.93 -10.30 4.69
C GLU A 25 2.58 -10.08 4.01
N LYS A 26 1.49 -10.02 4.78
CA LYS A 26 0.17 -9.92 4.18
C LYS A 26 0.02 -8.60 3.44
N GLY A 27 0.38 -7.46 4.04
CA GLY A 27 0.30 -6.20 3.31
C GLY A 27 1.08 -5.08 3.97
N VAL A 28 1.23 -4.00 3.20
CA VAL A 28 1.98 -2.81 3.60
C VAL A 28 1.11 -1.56 3.43
N GLY A 29 1.33 -0.58 4.29
CA GLY A 29 0.72 0.74 4.18
C GLY A 29 1.47 1.63 3.19
N SER A 30 0.79 2.60 2.64
CA SER A 30 1.36 3.66 1.83
C SER A 30 0.64 4.99 2.07
N GLY A 31 1.17 6.06 1.47
CA GLY A 31 0.62 7.40 1.58
C GLY A 31 -0.65 7.61 0.74
N ASN A 32 -0.80 8.79 0.15
CA ASN A 32 -1.95 9.12 -0.70
C ASN A 32 -1.90 8.38 -2.05
N ALA A 33 -3.06 8.05 -2.62
CA ALA A 33 -3.26 7.46 -3.94
C ALA A 33 -2.48 8.17 -5.05
N GLU A 34 -2.30 9.49 -4.99
CA GLU A 34 -1.45 10.26 -5.92
C GLU A 34 -0.05 9.66 -6.08
N LEU A 35 0.57 9.16 -4.99
CA LEU A 35 1.91 8.57 -5.03
C LEU A 35 1.98 7.34 -5.93
N THR A 36 0.88 6.60 -6.06
CA THR A 36 0.82 5.36 -6.86
C THR A 36 1.00 5.62 -8.37
N THR A 37 0.87 6.88 -8.80
CA THR A 37 1.12 7.31 -10.18
C THR A 37 2.60 7.50 -10.48
N ARG A 38 3.44 7.66 -9.46
CA ARG A 38 4.87 7.93 -9.62
C ARG A 38 5.65 6.64 -9.88
N MET A 39 6.65 6.74 -10.76
CA MET A 39 7.50 5.60 -11.13
C MET A 39 8.35 5.10 -9.96
N ASP A 40 8.94 6.00 -9.17
CA ASP A 40 9.77 5.65 -8.02
C ASP A 40 8.99 4.84 -6.96
N TRP A 41 7.76 5.25 -6.67
CA TRP A 41 6.87 4.52 -5.77
C TRP A 41 6.59 3.10 -6.28
N ARG A 42 6.34 2.98 -7.59
CA ARG A 42 6.05 1.70 -8.25
C ARG A 42 7.26 0.76 -8.15
N GLU A 43 8.45 1.26 -8.48
CA GLU A 43 9.69 0.49 -8.37
C GLU A 43 9.95 -0.01 -6.95
N HIS A 44 9.80 0.86 -5.95
CA HIS A 44 9.96 0.49 -4.55
C HIS A 44 8.91 -0.53 -4.09
N LEU A 45 7.66 -0.42 -4.52
CA LEU A 45 6.64 -1.42 -4.20
C LEU A 45 6.97 -2.77 -4.83
N LYS A 46 7.43 -2.80 -6.08
CA LYS A 46 7.84 -4.05 -6.75
C LYS A 46 9.01 -4.71 -6.04
N MET A 47 10.00 -3.92 -5.62
CA MET A 47 11.12 -4.39 -4.81
C MET A 47 10.63 -4.97 -3.48
N ALA A 48 9.80 -4.24 -2.74
CA ALA A 48 9.24 -4.69 -1.48
C ALA A 48 8.38 -5.96 -1.63
N HIS A 49 7.62 -6.08 -2.72
CA HIS A 49 6.90 -7.32 -3.05
C HIS A 49 7.86 -8.50 -3.25
N SER A 50 8.93 -8.29 -4.02
CA SER A 50 9.87 -9.34 -4.42
C SER A 50 10.77 -9.79 -3.27
N GLU A 51 11.18 -8.87 -2.40
CA GLU A 51 12.15 -9.13 -1.32
C GLU A 51 11.48 -9.44 0.02
N LEU A 52 10.32 -8.84 0.31
CA LEU A 52 9.64 -8.94 1.61
C LEU A 52 8.34 -9.76 1.55
N GLY A 53 7.89 -10.14 0.36
CA GLY A 53 6.73 -11.02 0.17
C GLY A 53 5.36 -10.34 0.31
N PHE A 54 5.29 -9.01 0.31
CA PHE A 54 4.03 -8.27 0.48
C PHE A 54 3.04 -8.58 -0.63
N ARG A 55 1.83 -9.04 -0.27
CA ARG A 55 0.79 -9.38 -1.26
C ARG A 55 -0.24 -8.27 -1.49
N TYR A 56 -0.35 -7.33 -0.55
CA TYR A 56 -1.34 -6.27 -0.58
C TYR A 56 -0.74 -4.90 -0.25
N VAL A 57 -1.31 -3.83 -0.80
CA VAL A 57 -0.96 -2.45 -0.47
C VAL A 57 -2.22 -1.67 -0.10
N ARG A 58 -2.18 -0.91 1.00
CA ARG A 58 -3.26 -0.01 1.45
C ARG A 58 -2.78 1.44 1.35
N TYR A 59 -3.60 2.31 0.77
CA TYR A 59 -3.34 3.74 0.66
C TYR A 59 -4.63 4.55 0.79
N HIS A 60 -4.51 5.83 1.10
CA HIS A 60 -5.63 6.73 1.34
C HIS A 60 -5.98 7.57 0.11
N GLY A 61 -7.17 8.16 0.05
CA GLY A 61 -7.45 9.23 -0.91
C GLY A 61 -7.76 8.75 -2.33
N ILE A 62 -8.38 7.58 -2.50
CA ILE A 62 -8.85 7.11 -3.81
C ILE A 62 -9.81 8.10 -4.50
N PHE A 63 -10.53 8.91 -3.73
CA PHE A 63 -11.42 9.94 -4.23
C PHE A 63 -10.87 11.36 -4.14
N ASN A 64 -9.56 11.53 -3.94
CA ASN A 64 -8.95 12.85 -3.91
C ASN A 64 -9.04 13.50 -5.30
N ASP A 65 -9.38 14.79 -5.37
CA ASP A 65 -9.56 15.54 -6.61
C ASP A 65 -8.34 15.50 -7.53
N ARG A 66 -7.14 15.55 -6.94
CA ARG A 66 -5.87 15.44 -7.68
C ARG A 66 -5.66 14.07 -8.30
N TYR A 67 -6.25 13.04 -7.70
CA TYR A 67 -6.21 11.67 -8.21
C TYR A 67 -7.33 11.40 -9.23
N MET A 68 -8.52 11.95 -9.04
CA MET A 68 -9.71 11.70 -9.87
C MET A 68 -9.88 12.64 -11.09
N TYR A 69 -9.00 13.63 -11.30
CA TYR A 69 -9.07 14.63 -12.37
C TYR A 69 -10.51 15.02 -12.75
N PHE A 70 -11.13 15.91 -11.99
CA PHE A 70 -12.44 16.48 -12.35
C PHE A 70 -12.26 17.51 -13.47
N ASN A 71 -12.32 17.05 -14.72
CA ASN A 71 -12.33 17.93 -15.90
C ASN A 71 -13.73 17.97 -16.47
N ALA A 72 -14.57 18.81 -15.89
CA ALA A 72 -15.87 19.05 -16.46
C ALA A 72 -16.23 20.55 -16.36
N PRO A 73 -16.78 21.14 -17.43
CA PRO A 73 -17.42 22.45 -17.31
C PRO A 73 -18.54 22.35 -16.27
N LEU A 74 -18.91 23.46 -15.63
CA LEU A 74 -19.89 23.63 -14.53
C LEU A 74 -21.23 22.84 -14.63
N ASN A 75 -21.47 22.14 -15.75
CA ASN A 75 -22.71 21.52 -16.16
C ASN A 75 -22.57 20.01 -16.42
N ASN A 76 -21.36 19.45 -16.36
CA ASN A 76 -21.09 18.02 -16.42
C ASN A 76 -20.27 17.67 -15.17
N GLU A 77 -20.51 16.54 -14.54
CA GLU A 77 -19.78 16.10 -13.34
C GLU A 77 -19.17 14.72 -13.59
N ASN A 78 -18.35 14.59 -14.65
CA ASN A 78 -17.81 13.30 -15.02
C ASN A 78 -16.43 13.07 -14.37
N PRO A 79 -16.32 12.20 -13.36
CA PRO A 79 -15.03 11.83 -12.78
C PRO A 79 -14.14 11.09 -13.78
N CYS A 80 -12.84 11.39 -13.78
CA CYS A 80 -11.84 10.69 -14.57
C CYS A 80 -11.13 9.61 -13.73
N TYR A 81 -11.44 8.34 -14.01
CA TYR A 81 -10.85 7.20 -13.29
C TYR A 81 -9.52 6.71 -13.85
N PHE A 82 -8.86 7.46 -14.75
CA PHE A 82 -7.65 7.01 -15.43
C PHE A 82 -6.54 6.60 -14.44
N ASN A 83 -6.29 7.41 -13.42
CA ASN A 83 -5.27 7.10 -12.42
C ASN A 83 -5.60 5.83 -11.62
N ALA A 84 -6.87 5.66 -11.22
CA ALA A 84 -7.34 4.45 -10.53
C ALA A 84 -7.11 3.19 -11.38
N ILE A 85 -7.52 3.24 -12.65
CA ILE A 85 -7.35 2.13 -13.60
C ILE A 85 -5.87 1.85 -13.85
N SER A 86 -5.04 2.88 -14.05
CA SER A 86 -3.59 2.76 -14.24
C SER A 86 -2.91 2.12 -13.03
N THR A 87 -3.24 2.59 -11.83
CA THR A 87 -2.70 2.06 -10.58
C THR A 87 -3.11 0.60 -10.38
N TYR A 88 -4.39 0.26 -10.52
CA TYR A 88 -4.84 -1.12 -10.34
C TYR A 88 -4.24 -2.06 -11.39
N SER A 89 -4.15 -1.63 -12.65
CA SER A 89 -3.50 -2.41 -13.70
C SER A 89 -2.03 -2.67 -13.38
N TYR A 90 -1.31 -1.67 -12.86
CA TYR A 90 0.07 -1.83 -12.42
C TYR A 90 0.20 -2.78 -11.23
N LEU A 91 -0.61 -2.61 -10.18
CA LEU A 91 -0.56 -3.46 -8.99
C LEU A 91 -0.77 -4.93 -9.36
N LEU A 92 -1.80 -5.21 -10.17
CA LEU A 92 -2.11 -6.56 -10.62
C LEU A 92 -1.00 -7.14 -11.52
N SER A 93 -0.35 -6.32 -12.35
CA SER A 93 0.73 -6.80 -13.23
C SER A 93 1.99 -7.22 -12.46
N ILE A 94 2.20 -6.67 -11.25
CA ILE A 94 3.28 -7.08 -10.35
C ILE A 94 2.83 -8.09 -9.27
N GLY A 95 1.59 -8.60 -9.33
CA GLY A 95 1.08 -9.58 -8.37
C GLY A 95 0.65 -9.01 -7.01
N VAL A 96 0.53 -7.69 -6.88
CA VAL A 96 0.08 -7.01 -5.66
C VAL A 96 -1.39 -6.63 -5.78
N LYS A 97 -2.16 -6.74 -4.69
CA LYS A 97 -3.58 -6.38 -4.65
C LYS A 97 -3.82 -5.12 -3.81
N PRO A 98 -4.64 -4.16 -4.26
CA PRO A 98 -5.01 -3.03 -3.42
C PRO A 98 -5.96 -3.47 -2.29
N ILE A 99 -5.72 -2.97 -1.09
CA ILE A 99 -6.74 -2.85 -0.04
C ILE A 99 -7.33 -1.46 -0.18
N ILE A 100 -8.57 -1.40 -0.66
CA ILE A 100 -9.22 -0.15 -1.04
C ILE A 100 -9.77 0.51 0.23
N GLU A 101 -9.26 1.70 0.52
CA GLU A 101 -9.88 2.62 1.46
C GLU A 101 -10.77 3.60 0.69
N LEU A 102 -12.04 3.67 1.06
CA LEU A 102 -13.00 4.60 0.48
C LEU A 102 -12.85 5.98 1.17
N SER A 103 -11.92 6.79 0.67
CA SER A 103 -11.61 8.13 1.20
C SER A 103 -10.96 9.04 0.16
N PHE A 104 -10.86 10.35 0.34
CA PHE A 104 -11.71 11.16 1.23
C PHE A 104 -12.97 11.57 0.47
N THR A 105 -13.59 12.69 0.82
CA THR A 105 -14.71 13.25 0.07
C THR A 105 -14.15 14.13 -1.07
N PRO A 106 -14.54 13.93 -2.34
CA PRO A 106 -14.11 14.79 -3.45
C PRO A 106 -14.68 16.22 -3.31
N SER A 107 -14.15 17.22 -4.00
CA SER A 107 -14.80 18.54 -4.10
C SER A 107 -15.73 18.59 -5.32
N PRO A 108 -16.85 19.34 -5.32
CA PRO A 108 -17.43 20.11 -4.23
C PRO A 108 -18.69 19.40 -3.70
N VAL A 109 -18.59 18.43 -2.80
CA VAL A 109 -19.80 17.88 -2.14
C VAL A 109 -20.40 18.83 -1.08
N ASN A 110 -20.06 20.13 -1.13
CA ASN A 110 -20.79 21.16 -0.40
C ASN A 110 -22.05 21.50 -1.19
N SER A 111 -23.16 20.90 -0.78
CA SER A 111 -24.51 21.40 -1.01
C SER A 111 -24.71 22.80 -0.44
#